data_AF-A0A2A9K3D0-F1
#
_entry.id   AF-A0A2A9K3D0-F1
#
_cell.length_a   1.000
_cell.length_b   1.000
_cell.length_c   1.000
_cell.angle_alpha   90.00
_cell.angle_beta   90.00
_cell.angle_gamma   90.00
#
_symmetry.space_group_name_H-M   'P 1'
#
loop_
_entity.id
_entity.type
_entity.pdbx_description
1 polymer ?
#
loop_
_entity_poly.entity_id
_entity_poly.type
_entity_poly.pdbx_seq_one_letter_code
_entity_poly.pdbx_strand_id
1 'polypeptide(L)'
;MSTQTAAVSWGTSSPSIRVYTSNGSTITERCYDGSKGWYTGAFKQPGENASATSWLNGSAIHIRVYATTGSQTTEWCWDGEGWYKGAYTG
;
A
#
# COMPACT_ATOMS: atom_id res chain seq x y z
N MET A 1 10.82 12.64 13.34
CA MET A 1 10.97 12.14 11.96
C MET A 1 9.79 12.63 11.15
N SER A 2 10.00 13.09 9.91
CA SER A 2 8.90 13.50 9.02
C SER A 2 8.14 12.26 8.56
N THR A 3 6.82 12.38 8.39
CA THR A 3 6.04 11.35 7.70
C THR A 3 6.49 11.22 6.24
N GLN A 4 6.53 10.00 5.73
CA GLN A 4 6.76 9.70 4.31
C GLN A 4 5.56 8.93 3.76
N THR A 5 5.17 9.23 2.52
CA THR A 5 4.00 8.64 1.88
C THR A 5 4.31 8.05 0.51
N ALA A 6 3.56 7.00 0.15
CA ALA A 6 3.46 6.46 -1.20
C ALA A 6 1.98 6.31 -1.57
N ALA A 7 1.65 6.46 -2.85
CA ALA A 7 0.26 6.36 -3.31
C ALA A 7 0.15 5.52 -4.58
N VAL A 8 -0.95 4.78 -4.68
CA VAL A 8 -1.39 4.10 -5.91
C VAL A 8 -2.86 4.43 -6.17
N SER A 9 -3.26 4.40 -7.43
CA SER A 9 -4.65 4.57 -7.82
C SER A 9 -5.00 3.70 -9.02
N TRP A 10 -6.28 3.33 -9.13
CA TRP A 10 -6.81 2.56 -10.26
C TRP A 10 -8.29 2.87 -10.50
N GLY A 11 -8.78 2.52 -11.68
CA GLY A 11 -10.13 2.88 -12.15
C GLY A 11 -10.19 4.30 -12.72
N THR A 12 -11.33 4.66 -13.32
CA THR A 12 -11.49 5.92 -14.08
C THR A 12 -12.60 6.83 -13.54
N SER A 13 -13.82 6.33 -13.37
CA SER A 13 -15.00 7.13 -13.01
C SER A 13 -15.20 7.32 -11.50
N SER A 14 -14.69 6.38 -10.70
CA SER A 14 -14.65 6.47 -9.24
C SER A 14 -13.36 5.77 -8.80
N PRO A 15 -12.21 6.46 -8.97
CA PRO A 15 -10.93 5.82 -8.76
C PRO A 15 -10.80 5.39 -7.32
N SER A 16 -10.25 4.20 -7.16
CA SER A 16 -9.76 3.77 -5.86
C SER A 16 -8.36 4.34 -5.67
N ILE A 17 -8.08 4.86 -4.48
CA ILE A 17 -6.77 5.41 -4.10
C ILE A 17 -6.35 4.72 -2.80
N ARG A 18 -5.08 4.35 -2.72
CA ARG A 18 -4.45 3.92 -1.46
C ARG A 18 -3.26 4.82 -1.19
N VAL A 19 -3.17 5.29 0.05
CA VAL A 19 -2.05 6.09 0.55
C VAL A 19 -1.42 5.34 1.72
N TYR A 20 -0.17 4.95 1.55
CA TYR A 20 0.64 4.30 2.56
C TYR A 20 1.49 5.37 3.25
N THR A 21 1.40 5.46 4.58
CA THR A 21 2.10 6.47 5.37
C THR A 21 2.97 5.80 6.41
N SER A 22 4.29 6.00 6.30
CA SER A 22 5.22 5.74 7.39
C SER A 22 5.20 6.90 8.37
N ASN A 23 5.00 6.59 9.65
CA ASN A 23 5.14 7.54 10.76
C ASN A 23 6.41 7.29 11.60
N GLY A 24 7.41 6.61 11.01
CA GLY A 24 8.74 6.39 11.60
C GLY A 24 8.99 4.97 12.13
N SER A 25 7.99 4.10 12.15
CA SER A 25 8.19 2.68 12.47
C SER A 25 7.09 1.77 11.95
N THR A 26 5.91 2.32 11.69
CA THR A 26 4.76 1.59 11.14
C THR A 26 4.24 2.31 9.91
N ILE A 27 4.00 1.53 8.86
CA ILE A 27 3.29 1.99 7.67
C ILE A 27 1.82 1.59 7.83
N THR A 28 0.94 2.57 7.67
CA THR A 28 -0.52 2.38 7.69
C THR A 28 -1.14 2.83 6.37
N GLU A 29 -2.34 2.36 6.06
CA GLU A 29 -3.04 2.68 4.82
C GLU A 29 -4.29 3.53 5.05
N ARG A 30 -4.46 4.54 4.19
CA ARG A 30 -5.72 5.25 3.98
C ARG A 30 -6.27 4.89 2.60
N CYS A 31 -7.55 4.57 2.57
CA CYS A 31 -8.26 4.13 1.38
C CYS A 31 -9.34 5.14 0.98
N TYR A 32 -9.52 5.29 -0.32
CA TYR A 32 -10.64 5.99 -0.92
C TYR A 32 -11.17 5.13 -2.06
N ASP A 33 -12.49 4.92 -2.13
CA ASP A 33 -13.15 4.13 -3.19
C ASP A 33 -14.32 4.92 -3.81
N GLY A 34 -14.11 6.21 -4.07
CA GLY A 34 -15.14 7.11 -4.57
C GLY A 34 -16.00 7.73 -3.46
N SER A 35 -17.32 7.70 -3.63
CA SER A 35 -18.27 8.56 -2.89
C SER A 35 -18.34 8.38 -1.37
N LYS A 36 -17.72 7.34 -0.81
CA LYS A 36 -17.79 7.00 0.62
C LYS A 36 -16.77 7.74 1.50
N GLY A 37 -15.90 8.54 0.89
CA GLY A 37 -14.84 9.25 1.61
C GLY A 37 -13.68 8.35 2.04
N TRP A 38 -12.78 8.89 2.86
CA TRP A 38 -11.57 8.20 3.28
C TRP A 38 -11.79 7.30 4.49
N TYR A 39 -11.27 6.08 4.46
CA TYR A 39 -11.28 5.14 5.58
C TYR A 39 -9.90 4.52 5.82
N THR A 40 -9.71 3.85 6.96
CA THR A 40 -8.45 3.17 7.29
C THR A 40 -8.48 1.78 6.66
N GLY A 41 -7.46 1.46 5.87
CA GLY A 41 -7.32 0.17 5.22
C GLY A 41 -6.81 -0.93 6.13
N ALA A 42 -6.68 -2.14 5.58
CA ALA A 42 -6.23 -3.31 6.33
C ALA A 42 -4.69 -3.37 6.45
N PHE A 43 -3.94 -2.62 5.62
CA PHE A 43 -2.49 -2.65 5.67
C PHE A 43 -1.95 -1.98 6.94
N LYS A 44 -1.17 -2.75 7.72
CA LYS A 44 -0.40 -2.26 8.86
C LYS A 44 0.84 -3.13 9.03
N GLN A 45 2.00 -2.60 8.67
CA GLN A 45 3.25 -3.35 8.72
C GLN A 45 4.42 -2.48 9.23
N PRO A 46 5.47 -3.08 9.83
CA PRO A 46 6.68 -2.35 10.17
C PRO A 46 7.33 -1.72 8.93
N GLY A 47 7.85 -0.51 9.07
CA GLY A 47 8.55 0.19 8.00
C GLY A 47 8.80 1.66 8.31
N GLU A 48 9.97 2.12 7.91
CA GLU A 48 10.42 3.52 8.02
C GLU A 48 10.22 4.26 6.68
N ASN A 49 10.28 3.54 5.56
CA ASN A 49 10.00 4.03 4.22
C ASN A 49 9.06 3.08 3.48
N ALA A 50 8.17 3.65 2.65
CA ALA A 50 7.23 2.94 1.81
C ALA A 50 7.39 3.35 0.34
N SER A 51 7.36 2.37 -0.56
CA SER A 51 6.98 2.58 -1.96
C SER A 51 5.85 1.62 -2.34
N ALA A 52 5.10 1.94 -3.39
CA ALA A 52 3.98 1.12 -3.80
C ALA A 52 3.78 1.15 -5.32
N THR A 53 3.31 0.04 -5.87
CA THR A 53 2.85 -0.08 -7.26
C THR A 53 1.63 -0.98 -7.32
N SER A 54 0.84 -0.85 -8.39
CA SER A 54 -0.35 -1.66 -8.60
C SER A 54 -0.63 -1.90 -10.07
N TRP A 55 -1.31 -3.00 -10.38
CA TRP A 55 -1.81 -3.29 -11.73
C TRP A 55 -3.16 -3.98 -11.66
N LEU A 56 -3.91 -3.88 -12.76
CA LEU A 56 -5.17 -4.59 -12.94
C LEU A 56 -4.95 -5.88 -13.73
N ASN A 57 -5.57 -6.97 -13.29
CA ASN A 57 -5.77 -8.18 -14.08
C ASN A 57 -7.29 -8.35 -14.29
N GLY A 58 -7.78 -7.90 -15.44
CA GLY A 58 -9.22 -7.69 -15.63
C GLY A 58 -9.73 -6.61 -14.66
N SER A 59 -10.73 -6.94 -13.84
CA SER A 59 -11.23 -6.06 -12.78
C SER A 59 -10.54 -6.26 -11.42
N ALA A 60 -9.67 -7.26 -11.29
CA ALA A 60 -8.97 -7.55 -10.04
C ALA A 60 -7.77 -6.61 -9.88
N ILE A 61 -7.69 -5.94 -8.72
CA ILE A 61 -6.55 -5.11 -8.35
C ILE A 61 -5.47 -5.94 -7.65
N HIS A 62 -4.24 -5.77 -8.10
CA HIS A 62 -3.04 -6.28 -7.47
C HIS A 62 -2.19 -5.11 -6.97
N ILE A 63 -1.76 -5.14 -5.71
CA ILE A 63 -0.93 -4.09 -5.12
C ILE A 63 0.33 -4.72 -4.53
N ARG A 64 1.46 -4.04 -4.70
CA ARG A 64 2.73 -4.36 -4.04
C ARG A 64 3.18 -3.13 -3.25
N VAL A 65 3.41 -3.32 -1.96
CA VAL A 65 3.98 -2.31 -1.07
C VAL A 65 5.34 -2.80 -0.60
N TYR A 66 6.37 -2.00 -0.80
CA TYR A 66 7.72 -2.28 -0.33
C TYR A 66 7.98 -1.45 0.91
N ALA A 67 8.06 -2.13 2.05
CA ALA A 67 8.30 -1.55 3.36
C ALA A 67 9.77 -1.76 3.74
N THR A 68 10.50 -0.65 3.94
CA THR A 68 11.94 -0.69 4.26
C THR A 68 12.18 -0.24 5.70
N THR A 69 12.98 -1.00 6.44
CA THR A 69 13.51 -0.64 7.77
C THR A 69 15.03 -0.83 7.74
N GLY A 70 15.78 0.25 8.00
CA GLY A 70 17.23 0.25 7.77
C GLY A 70 17.56 -0.11 6.31
N SER A 71 18.33 -1.19 6.10
CA SER A 71 18.67 -1.69 4.76
C SER A 71 17.75 -2.80 4.24
N GLN A 72 16.83 -3.30 5.07
CA GLN A 72 16.00 -4.46 4.72
C GLN A 72 14.67 -4.02 4.15
N THR A 73 14.33 -4.52 2.96
CA THR A 73 13.04 -4.26 2.31
C THR A 73 12.18 -5.52 2.29
N THR A 74 10.94 -5.41 2.78
CA THR A 74 9.92 -6.46 2.71
C THR A 74 8.83 -6.05 1.74
N GLU A 75 8.55 -6.91 0.76
CA GLU A 75 7.37 -6.78 -0.10
C GLU A 75 6.14 -7.34 0.60
N TRP A 76 5.04 -6.61 0.46
CA TRP A 76 3.70 -7.01 0.86
C TRP A 76 2.76 -6.97 -0.33
N CYS A 77 1.97 -8.02 -0.47
CA CYS A 77 1.14 -8.28 -1.63
C CYS A 77 -0.33 -8.25 -1.24
N TRP A 78 -1.13 -7.58 -2.06
CA TRP A 78 -2.59 -7.69 -2.07
C TRP A 78 -3.03 -8.23 -3.42
N ASP A 79 -3.70 -9.38 -3.43
CA ASP A 79 -4.20 -10.04 -4.65
C ASP A 79 -5.71 -10.37 -4.56
N GLY A 80 -6.45 -9.61 -3.73
CA GLY A 80 -7.91 -9.72 -3.60
C GLY A 80 -8.39 -10.13 -2.20
N GLU A 81 -7.56 -10.84 -1.43
CA GLU A 81 -7.88 -11.25 -0.07
C GLU A 81 -6.64 -11.21 0.83
N GLY A 82 -6.66 -10.31 1.81
CA GLY A 82 -5.61 -10.23 2.82
C GLY A 82 -4.27 -9.73 2.29
N TRP A 83 -3.47 -9.18 3.20
CA TRP A 83 -2.08 -8.83 2.92
C TRP A 83 -1.18 -10.00 3.29
N TYR A 84 -0.27 -10.38 2.40
CA TYR A 84 0.70 -11.44 2.65
C TYR A 84 2.11 -11.02 2.23
N LYS A 85 3.12 -11.68 2.80
CA LYS A 85 4.53 -11.38 2.51
C LYS A 85 4.88 -11.90 1.11
N GLY A 86 5.46 -11.03 0.30
CA GLY A 86 5.91 -11.34 -1.05
C GLY A 86 7.26 -12.08 -1.08
N ALA A 87 7.70 -12.39 -2.30
CA ALA A 87 8.93 -13.14 -2.55
C ALA A 87 10.12 -12.22 -2.88
N TYR A 88 9.92 -10.91 -2.98
CA TYR A 88 11.00 -9.96 -3.20
C TYR A 88 12.15 -10.11 -2.20
N THR A 89 13.37 -10.05 -2.72
CA THR A 89 14.62 -9.94 -1.97
C THR A 89 15.51 -8.89 -2.62
N GLY A 90 16.20 -8.09 -1.81
CA GLY A 90 17.13 -7.04 -2.25
C GLY A 90 17.86 -6.41 -1.08
#